data_AF-A0A423VCJ0-F1
#
_entry.id   AF-A0A423VCJ0-F1
#
_cell.length_a   1.000
_cell.length_b   1.000
_cell.length_c   1.000
_cell.angle_alpha   90.00
_cell.angle_beta   90.00
_cell.angle_gamma   90.00
#
_symmetry.space_group_name_H-M   'P 1'
#
loop_
_entity.id
_entity.type
_entity.pdbx_description
1 polymer ?
#
loop_
_entity_poly.entity_id
_entity_poly.type
_entity_poly.pdbx_seq_one_letter_code
_entity_poly.pdbx_strand_id
1 'polypeptide(L)'
;MKAITFITTVLVTSALGLPNRFQTRTWTDTEMGLEIHNVGFQGDGFYLAIFNDNGAADVEFTPMSELLNTTAPFVDASPASEVSARSAGIVKRDPTCDSDHHGNWGNMDIANIQLAKNAAANDGGTGYYPKNAWGWVFYANEASFFCNYEANYLTYSIVIDFQTAVSKHCGQTTYGYDRCANDCGVASAAIGRTWYGNNFCTSTFYGE
;
A
#
# COMPACT_ATOMS: atom_id res chain seq x y z
N MET A 1 65.48 3.14 -37.86
CA MET A 1 64.12 2.57 -37.82
C MET A 1 63.56 2.82 -36.43
N LYS A 2 62.53 3.67 -36.30
CA LYS A 2 61.89 4.03 -35.03
C LYS A 2 60.64 3.16 -34.87
N ALA A 3 60.57 2.39 -33.77
CA ALA A 3 59.40 1.58 -33.44
C ALA A 3 58.31 2.50 -32.85
N ILE A 4 57.11 2.43 -33.44
CA ILE A 4 55.90 3.11 -32.97
C ILE A 4 55.08 2.05 -32.23
N THR A 5 54.97 2.19 -30.91
CA THR A 5 54.13 1.33 -30.07
C THR A 5 52.69 1.85 -30.12
N PHE A 6 51.78 1.07 -30.72
CA PHE A 6 50.33 1.30 -30.64
C PHE A 6 49.83 0.85 -29.27
N ILE A 7 49.24 1.77 -28.50
CA ILE A 7 48.49 1.45 -27.27
C ILE A 7 47.02 1.32 -27.67
N THR A 8 46.54 0.08 -27.70
CA THR A 8 45.12 -0.25 -27.92
C THR A 8 44.37 -0.09 -26.61
N THR A 9 43.61 1.00 -26.46
CA THR A 9 42.71 1.21 -25.33
C THR A 9 41.45 0.37 -25.55
N VAL A 10 41.31 -0.73 -24.81
CA VAL A 10 40.06 -1.51 -24.74
C VAL A 10 39.13 -0.81 -23.76
N LEU A 11 38.14 -0.08 -24.29
CA LEU A 11 36.99 0.38 -23.51
C LEU A 11 36.09 -0.82 -23.22
N VAL A 12 36.24 -1.40 -22.02
CA VAL A 12 35.25 -2.32 -21.46
C VAL A 12 34.06 -1.48 -21.02
N THR A 13 33.04 -1.37 -21.88
CA THR A 13 31.71 -0.93 -21.47
C THR A 13 31.11 -2.01 -20.59
N SER A 14 31.31 -1.87 -19.28
CA SER A 14 30.53 -2.60 -18.28
C SER A 14 29.08 -2.14 -18.41
N ALA A 15 28.28 -2.87 -19.20
CA ALA A 15 26.84 -2.84 -19.04
C ALA A 15 26.56 -3.38 -17.63
N LEU A 16 26.48 -2.47 -16.65
CA LEU A 16 25.88 -2.73 -15.35
C LEU A 16 24.40 -3.02 -15.61
N GLY A 17 24.11 -4.27 -15.97
CA GLY A 17 22.79 -4.83 -15.79
C GLY A 17 22.50 -4.77 -14.30
N LEU A 18 21.79 -3.72 -13.88
CA LEU A 18 21.21 -3.64 -12.55
C LEU A 18 20.37 -4.92 -12.35
N PRO A 19 20.60 -5.68 -11.29
CA PRO A 19 19.68 -6.73 -10.94
C PRO A 19 18.38 -6.04 -10.47
N ASN A 20 17.38 -5.95 -11.36
CA ASN A 20 15.97 -5.80 -10.99
C ASN A 20 15.51 -7.10 -10.31
N ARG A 21 16.16 -7.46 -9.19
CA ARG A 21 15.67 -8.48 -8.30
C ARG A 21 14.90 -7.74 -7.22
N PHE A 22 13.57 -7.75 -7.34
CA PHE A 22 12.65 -7.56 -6.24
C PHE A 22 13.24 -8.29 -5.01
N GLN A 23 13.56 -7.55 -3.95
CA GLN A 23 14.12 -8.15 -2.74
C GLN A 23 12.99 -8.86 -1.99
N THR A 24 12.76 -10.12 -2.34
CA THR A 24 11.89 -11.03 -1.59
C THR A 24 12.50 -11.25 -0.20
N ARG A 25 11.81 -10.82 0.86
CA ARG A 25 12.23 -11.01 2.27
C ARG A 25 11.09 -11.59 3.07
N THR A 26 11.37 -12.65 3.83
CA THR A 26 10.40 -13.39 4.64
C THR A 26 10.24 -12.77 6.04
N TRP A 27 9.01 -12.51 6.47
CA TRP A 27 8.61 -11.99 7.80
C TRP A 27 7.81 -13.03 8.59
N THR A 28 7.66 -12.90 9.92
CA THR A 28 6.76 -13.71 10.77
C THR A 28 6.00 -12.84 11.77
N ASP A 29 4.68 -13.04 11.90
CA ASP A 29 3.70 -12.27 12.70
C ASP A 29 3.97 -12.16 14.23
N THR A 30 4.97 -12.86 14.75
CA THR A 30 5.33 -12.77 16.18
C THR A 30 6.15 -11.54 16.55
N GLU A 31 6.57 -10.72 15.59
CA GLU A 31 7.12 -9.38 15.87
C GLU A 31 5.97 -8.39 16.08
N MET A 32 5.30 -8.52 17.24
CA MET A 32 4.33 -7.55 17.72
C MET A 32 5.04 -6.21 17.95
N GLY A 33 4.91 -5.31 16.96
CA GLY A 33 5.53 -3.99 16.99
C GLY A 33 6.24 -3.71 15.68
N LEU A 34 5.46 -3.33 14.66
CA LEU A 34 6.00 -2.75 13.43
C LEU A 34 6.57 -1.35 13.73
N GLU A 35 7.72 -1.28 14.39
CA GLU A 35 8.61 -0.15 14.17
C GLU A 35 9.36 -0.42 12.86
N ILE A 36 9.21 0.50 11.91
CA ILE A 36 9.82 0.54 10.56
C ILE A 36 11.35 0.35 10.53
N HIS A 37 12.00 0.21 11.67
CA HIS A 37 13.45 0.01 11.78
C HIS A 37 13.93 -1.43 11.58
N ASN A 38 13.04 -2.42 11.46
CA ASN A 38 13.44 -3.78 11.09
C ASN A 38 12.92 -4.15 9.70
N VAL A 39 13.84 -4.11 8.72
CA VAL A 39 13.75 -4.67 7.35
C VAL A 39 12.60 -4.25 6.41
N GLY A 40 11.52 -3.62 6.89
CA GLY A 40 10.29 -3.34 6.12
C GLY A 40 10.21 -2.00 5.37
N PHE A 41 11.05 -1.01 5.70
CA PHE A 41 11.07 0.28 4.97
C PHE A 41 12.27 0.34 4.02
N GLN A 42 11.97 0.20 2.74
CA GLN A 42 12.89 0.33 1.61
C GLN A 42 12.80 1.72 0.94
N GLY A 43 12.05 2.65 1.55
CA GLY A 43 11.78 4.00 1.04
C GLY A 43 10.33 4.21 0.61
N ASP A 44 10.06 5.35 -0.01
CA ASP A 44 8.75 5.66 -0.58
C ASP A 44 8.43 4.68 -1.72
N GLY A 45 7.21 4.14 -1.70
CA GLY A 45 6.78 3.13 -2.65
C GLY A 45 5.66 2.27 -2.11
N PHE A 46 5.27 1.29 -2.90
CA PHE A 46 4.24 0.32 -2.57
C PHE A 46 4.85 -1.00 -2.11
N TYR A 47 4.25 -1.54 -1.07
CA TYR A 47 4.62 -2.79 -0.46
C TYR A 47 3.41 -3.70 -0.48
N LEU A 48 3.62 -4.97 -0.79
CA LEU A 48 2.59 -6.00 -0.76
C LEU A 48 3.14 -7.23 -0.03
N ALA A 49 2.42 -7.66 1.01
CA ALA A 49 2.71 -8.87 1.76
C ALA A 49 1.51 -9.83 1.69
N ILE A 50 1.76 -11.12 1.49
CA ILE A 50 0.74 -12.16 1.55
C ILE A 50 1.19 -13.20 2.58
N PHE A 51 0.50 -13.24 3.73
CA PHE A 51 0.89 -14.12 4.83
C PHE A 51 0.32 -15.53 4.64
N ASN A 52 1.18 -16.52 4.82
CA ASN A 52 0.80 -17.93 4.90
C ASN A 52 0.21 -18.28 6.27
N ASP A 53 -0.23 -19.53 6.42
CA ASP A 53 -0.86 -20.03 7.66
C ASP A 53 0.06 -20.01 8.89
N ASN A 54 1.38 -19.92 8.70
CA ASN A 54 2.36 -19.79 9.78
C ASN A 54 2.62 -18.32 10.15
N GLY A 55 1.84 -17.38 9.60
CA GLY A 55 2.03 -15.94 9.79
C GLY A 55 3.25 -15.39 9.06
N ALA A 56 3.78 -16.12 8.07
CA ALA A 56 4.95 -15.68 7.33
C ALA A 56 4.62 -15.17 5.93
N ALA A 57 5.22 -14.04 5.53
CA ALA A 57 5.06 -13.48 4.18
C ALA A 57 6.38 -13.08 3.57
N ASP A 58 6.47 -13.19 2.26
CA ASP A 58 7.43 -12.40 1.49
C ASP A 58 6.82 -11.04 1.14
N VAL A 59 7.59 -9.97 1.33
CA VAL A 59 7.16 -8.61 0.99
C VAL A 59 7.72 -8.20 -0.37
N GLU A 60 6.82 -7.91 -1.31
CA GLU A 60 7.16 -7.28 -2.58
C GLU A 60 7.22 -5.75 -2.40
N PHE A 61 8.18 -5.10 -3.06
CA PHE A 61 8.35 -3.65 -3.03
C PHE A 61 8.48 -3.08 -4.43
N THR A 62 7.73 -2.01 -4.70
CA THR A 62 7.84 -1.18 -5.91
C THR A 62 8.11 0.27 -5.51
N PRO A 63 9.26 0.86 -5.88
CA PRO A 63 9.60 2.21 -5.46
C PRO A 63 8.68 3.27 -6.08
N MET A 64 8.46 4.37 -5.35
CA MET A 64 7.56 5.44 -5.77
C MET A 64 7.97 6.06 -7.12
N SER A 65 9.26 6.11 -7.43
CA SER A 65 9.75 6.60 -8.72
C SER A 65 9.27 5.76 -9.91
N GLU A 66 9.04 4.46 -9.71
CA GLU A 66 8.45 3.60 -10.75
C GLU A 66 6.94 3.80 -10.84
N LEU A 67 6.27 3.92 -9.69
CA LEU A 67 4.83 4.15 -9.61
C LEU A 67 4.41 5.45 -10.31
N LEU A 68 5.13 6.55 -10.05
CA LEU A 68 4.83 7.87 -10.62
C LEU A 68 5.21 7.98 -12.10
N ASN A 69 6.06 7.09 -12.63
CA ASN A 69 6.49 7.11 -14.03
C ASN A 69 5.59 6.27 -14.95
N THR A 70 4.57 5.58 -14.39
CA THR A 70 3.56 4.88 -15.19
C THR A 70 2.55 5.88 -15.77
N THR A 71 2.81 6.34 -17.00
CA THR A 71 1.84 7.07 -17.84
C THR A 71 0.74 6.16 -18.40
N ALA A 72 0.32 5.14 -17.64
CA ALA A 72 -0.83 4.34 -18.05
C ALA A 72 -2.05 5.28 -18.03
N PRO A 73 -2.81 5.40 -19.14
CA PRO A 73 -3.99 6.23 -19.15
C PRO A 73 -4.93 5.69 -18.08
N PHE A 74 -5.14 6.49 -17.05
CA PHE A 74 -6.20 6.23 -16.08
C PHE A 74 -7.48 6.31 -16.89
N VAL A 75 -8.14 5.16 -17.08
CA VAL A 75 -9.55 5.21 -17.43
C VAL A 75 -10.15 5.87 -16.20
N ASP A 76 -10.52 7.13 -16.37
CA ASP A 76 -11.30 7.88 -15.40
C ASP A 76 -12.58 7.07 -15.27
N ALA A 77 -12.56 6.10 -14.34
CA ALA A 77 -13.76 5.43 -13.91
C ALA A 77 -14.50 6.55 -13.19
N SER A 78 -15.31 7.27 -13.98
CA SER A 78 -16.34 8.19 -13.55
C SER A 78 -16.78 7.77 -12.16
N PRO A 79 -16.75 8.67 -11.15
CA PRO A 79 -16.95 8.32 -9.75
C PRO A 79 -18.11 7.35 -9.71
N ALA A 80 -17.82 6.09 -9.34
CA ALA A 80 -18.72 4.96 -9.54
C ALA A 80 -20.13 5.45 -9.26
N SER A 81 -20.91 5.63 -10.33
CA SER A 81 -22.23 6.23 -10.23
C SER A 81 -23.00 5.27 -9.36
N GLU A 82 -23.17 5.69 -8.10
CA GLU A 82 -23.74 4.91 -7.02
C GLU A 82 -22.93 3.64 -6.71
N VAL A 83 -22.13 3.70 -5.64
CA VAL A 83 -21.94 2.50 -4.82
C VAL A 83 -23.34 2.06 -4.41
N SER A 84 -23.91 1.11 -5.17
CA SER A 84 -25.19 0.49 -4.88
C SER A 84 -25.15 0.04 -3.42
N ALA A 85 -25.89 0.74 -2.56
CA ALA A 85 -26.19 0.29 -1.21
C ALA A 85 -26.97 -1.04 -1.35
N ARG A 86 -26.25 -2.17 -1.45
CA ARG A 86 -26.86 -3.50 -1.56
C ARG A 86 -27.31 -3.92 -0.17
N SER A 87 -28.63 -3.92 0.02
CA SER A 87 -29.53 -4.85 0.73
C SER A 87 -29.08 -5.80 1.86
N ALA A 88 -27.80 -5.93 2.23
CA ALA A 88 -27.40 -6.40 3.55
C ALA A 88 -27.31 -5.15 4.43
N GLY A 89 -28.13 -5.07 5.48
CA GLY A 89 -28.41 -3.85 6.25
C GLY A 89 -27.19 -2.93 6.38
N ILE A 90 -27.33 -1.69 5.93
CA ILE A 90 -26.28 -0.65 5.93
C ILE A 90 -25.75 -0.54 7.36
N VAL A 91 -24.66 -1.25 7.66
CA VAL A 91 -23.96 -1.06 8.92
C VAL A 91 -23.29 0.30 8.81
N LYS A 92 -23.61 1.19 9.75
CA LYS A 92 -22.98 2.50 9.82
C LYS A 92 -21.48 2.28 9.95
N ARG A 93 -20.70 2.86 9.02
CA ARG A 93 -19.25 2.90 9.09
C ARG A 93 -18.83 3.65 10.35
N ASP A 94 -17.90 3.08 11.10
CA ASP A 94 -17.40 3.64 12.37
C ASP A 94 -15.86 3.65 12.33
N PRO A 95 -15.26 4.58 11.56
CA PRO A 95 -13.82 4.69 11.48
C PRO A 95 -13.21 4.90 12.86
N THR A 96 -12.06 4.28 13.09
CA THR A 96 -11.27 4.50 14.29
C THR A 96 -10.22 5.56 14.03
N CYS A 97 -10.10 6.53 14.93
CA CYS A 97 -9.17 7.65 14.79
C CYS A 97 -7.97 7.49 15.71
N ASP A 98 -6.83 7.96 15.23
CA ASP A 98 -5.67 8.26 16.07
C ASP A 98 -5.61 9.79 16.17
N SER A 99 -6.25 10.33 17.20
CA SER A 99 -6.46 11.78 17.35
C SER A 99 -5.22 12.55 17.76
N ASP A 100 -4.20 11.88 18.27
CA ASP A 100 -2.99 12.51 18.78
C ASP A 100 -1.94 12.74 17.68
N HIS A 101 -2.17 12.16 16.50
CA HIS A 101 -1.25 12.21 15.38
C HIS A 101 -1.92 12.76 14.11
N HIS A 102 -1.21 13.67 13.45
CA HIS A 102 -1.67 14.30 12.22
C HIS A 102 -0.55 14.36 11.18
N GLY A 103 -0.91 14.15 9.93
CA GLY A 103 -0.01 14.19 8.79
C GLY A 103 -0.16 15.44 7.92
N ASN A 104 0.70 15.52 6.91
CA ASN A 104 0.55 16.47 5.83
C ASN A 104 -0.51 16.00 4.83
N TRP A 105 -1.59 16.76 4.68
CA TRP A 105 -2.70 16.39 3.78
C TRP A 105 -2.24 16.10 2.35
N GLY A 106 -1.37 16.91 1.76
CA GLY A 106 -0.93 16.73 0.38
C GLY A 106 -0.15 15.43 0.17
N ASN A 107 0.76 15.11 1.09
CA ASN A 107 1.52 13.86 1.03
C ASN A 107 0.61 12.65 1.27
N MET A 108 -0.34 12.77 2.22
CA MET A 108 -1.27 11.70 2.53
C MET A 108 -2.27 11.45 1.41
N ASP A 109 -2.73 12.49 0.71
CA ASP A 109 -3.57 12.36 -0.47
C ASP A 109 -2.85 11.61 -1.60
N ILE A 110 -1.56 11.91 -1.82
CA ILE A 110 -0.71 11.16 -2.76
C ILE A 110 -0.61 9.69 -2.36
N ALA A 111 -0.34 9.39 -1.09
CA ALA A 111 -0.28 8.02 -0.60
C ALA A 111 -1.63 7.28 -0.77
N ASN A 112 -2.75 7.94 -0.45
CA ASN A 112 -4.10 7.39 -0.58
C ASN A 112 -4.45 7.07 -2.03
N ILE A 113 -4.21 8.02 -2.94
CA ILE A 113 -4.44 7.84 -4.37
C ILE A 113 -3.57 6.70 -4.88
N GLN A 114 -2.29 6.68 -4.54
CA GLN A 114 -1.38 5.66 -5.05
C GLN A 114 -1.72 4.25 -4.52
N LEU A 115 -2.14 4.14 -3.26
CA LEU A 115 -2.66 2.87 -2.72
C LEU A 115 -3.87 2.40 -3.53
N ALA A 116 -4.84 3.29 -3.78
CA ALA A 116 -6.04 2.95 -4.54
C ALA A 116 -5.72 2.53 -5.98
N LYS A 117 -4.74 3.17 -6.63
CA LYS A 117 -4.26 2.79 -7.97
C LYS A 117 -3.62 1.41 -7.98
N ASN A 118 -2.71 1.15 -7.03
CA ASN A 118 -2.01 -0.13 -6.95
C ASN A 118 -2.97 -1.27 -6.60
N ALA A 119 -3.90 -1.02 -5.68
CA ALA A 119 -4.94 -1.96 -5.32
C ALA A 119 -5.77 -2.35 -6.55
N ALA A 120 -6.26 -1.38 -7.31
CA ALA A 120 -7.06 -1.63 -8.51
C ALA A 120 -6.27 -2.32 -9.63
N ALA A 121 -4.97 -2.04 -9.75
CA ALA A 121 -4.12 -2.61 -10.79
C ALA A 121 -3.72 -4.07 -10.53
N ASN A 122 -3.94 -4.59 -9.32
CA ASN A 122 -3.53 -5.94 -8.97
C ASN A 122 -4.24 -7.01 -9.81
N ASP A 123 -3.57 -8.16 -9.99
CA ASP A 123 -4.09 -9.31 -10.73
C ASP A 123 -4.62 -8.91 -12.13
N GLY A 124 -3.82 -8.15 -12.88
CA GLY A 124 -4.16 -7.70 -14.23
C GLY A 124 -5.29 -6.66 -14.28
N GLY A 125 -5.53 -5.93 -13.19
CA GLY A 125 -6.54 -4.88 -13.10
C GLY A 125 -7.89 -5.33 -12.52
N THR A 126 -7.98 -6.56 -12.00
CA THR A 126 -9.18 -7.03 -11.29
C THR A 126 -9.27 -6.45 -9.88
N GLY A 127 -8.12 -6.07 -9.31
CA GLY A 127 -7.97 -5.68 -7.91
C GLY A 127 -8.17 -6.83 -6.93
N TYR A 128 -8.09 -8.08 -7.40
CA TYR A 128 -8.23 -9.25 -6.54
C TYR A 128 -7.06 -9.38 -5.58
N TYR A 129 -7.33 -9.63 -4.31
CA TYR A 129 -6.34 -9.96 -3.30
C TYR A 129 -6.82 -11.15 -2.48
N PRO A 130 -5.95 -12.15 -2.23
CA PRO A 130 -6.32 -13.28 -1.38
C PRO A 130 -6.47 -12.86 0.09
N LYS A 131 -7.00 -13.78 0.88
CA LYS A 131 -6.98 -13.67 2.35
C LYS A 131 -5.56 -13.44 2.85
N ASN A 132 -5.41 -12.61 3.89
CA ASN A 132 -4.14 -12.22 4.50
C ASN A 132 -3.19 -11.46 3.56
N ALA A 133 -3.73 -10.79 2.52
CA ALA A 133 -2.96 -9.86 1.72
C ALA A 133 -3.03 -8.45 2.31
N TRP A 134 -1.88 -7.89 2.63
CA TRP A 134 -1.74 -6.55 3.19
C TRP A 134 -0.91 -5.69 2.25
N GLY A 135 -1.35 -4.47 1.98
CA GLY A 135 -0.63 -3.55 1.11
C GLY A 135 -0.55 -2.16 1.70
N TRP A 136 0.58 -1.50 1.52
CA TRP A 136 0.77 -0.14 2.02
C TRP A 136 1.66 0.67 1.09
N VAL A 137 1.39 1.97 1.04
CA VAL A 137 2.18 2.96 0.33
C VAL A 137 2.80 3.91 1.34
N PHE A 138 4.12 4.10 1.25
CA PHE A 138 4.80 5.23 1.88
C PHE A 138 5.03 6.35 0.88
N TYR A 139 4.76 7.58 1.30
CA TYR A 139 5.14 8.79 0.59
C TYR A 139 5.47 9.90 1.59
N ALA A 140 6.73 10.34 1.62
CA ALA A 140 7.18 11.45 2.47
C ALA A 140 6.70 11.33 3.93
N ASN A 141 6.89 10.13 4.51
CA ASN A 141 6.55 9.73 5.90
C ASN A 141 5.07 9.45 6.18
N GLU A 142 4.19 9.72 5.23
CA GLU A 142 2.79 9.34 5.30
C GLU A 142 2.61 7.91 4.80
N ALA A 143 1.76 7.13 5.47
CA ALA A 143 1.42 5.79 5.07
C ALA A 143 -0.07 5.68 4.77
N SER A 144 -0.42 5.09 3.63
CA SER A 144 -1.79 4.67 3.31
C SER A 144 -1.82 3.17 3.11
N PHE A 145 -2.86 2.50 3.57
CA PHE A 145 -2.77 1.07 3.75
C PHE A 145 -4.10 0.30 3.65
N PHE A 146 -4.03 -1.00 3.32
CA PHE A 146 -5.15 -1.94 3.42
C PHE A 146 -4.73 -3.28 4.06
N CYS A 147 -5.70 -3.92 4.70
CA CYS A 147 -5.58 -5.20 5.40
C CYS A 147 -6.74 -6.11 4.99
N ASN A 148 -6.47 -7.20 4.27
CA ASN A 148 -7.48 -8.20 4.00
C ASN A 148 -7.41 -9.35 5.01
N TYR A 149 -8.52 -9.58 5.71
CA TYR A 149 -8.70 -10.74 6.58
C TYR A 149 -9.50 -11.86 5.90
N GLU A 150 -10.15 -11.55 4.78
CA GLU A 150 -10.73 -12.48 3.81
C GLU A 150 -10.35 -12.05 2.39
N ALA A 151 -10.59 -12.89 1.38
CA ALA A 151 -10.30 -12.54 -0.02
C ALA A 151 -11.26 -11.44 -0.51
N ASN A 152 -10.72 -10.44 -1.21
CA ASN A 152 -11.44 -9.24 -1.63
C ASN A 152 -11.05 -8.74 -3.02
N TYR A 153 -11.94 -7.98 -3.65
CA TYR A 153 -11.64 -7.19 -4.83
C TYR A 153 -11.59 -5.71 -4.43
N LEU A 154 -10.38 -5.15 -4.35
CA LEU A 154 -10.15 -3.77 -3.94
C LEU A 154 -10.06 -2.87 -5.16
N THR A 155 -11.20 -2.29 -5.55
CA THR A 155 -11.23 -1.28 -6.61
C THR A 155 -10.74 0.07 -6.09
N TYR A 156 -10.35 0.96 -7.02
CA TYR A 156 -9.97 2.33 -6.68
C TYR A 156 -11.05 3.03 -5.85
N SER A 157 -12.32 2.90 -6.25
CA SER A 157 -13.45 3.53 -5.56
C SER A 157 -13.66 2.99 -4.16
N ILE A 158 -13.47 1.69 -3.93
CA ILE A 158 -13.57 1.09 -2.59
C ILE A 158 -12.51 1.69 -1.67
N VAL A 159 -11.25 1.72 -2.12
CA VAL A 159 -10.15 2.24 -1.31
C VAL A 159 -10.37 3.73 -0.98
N ILE A 160 -10.74 4.55 -1.97
CA ILE A 160 -11.02 5.98 -1.76
C ILE A 160 -12.24 6.21 -0.87
N ASP A 161 -13.29 5.40 -0.98
CA ASP A 161 -14.47 5.53 -0.11
C ASP A 161 -14.11 5.29 1.37
N PHE A 162 -13.27 4.27 1.64
CA PHE A 162 -12.76 4.04 2.99
C PHE A 162 -11.95 5.22 3.53
N GLN A 163 -11.02 5.75 2.74
CA GLN A 163 -10.22 6.92 3.14
C GLN A 163 -11.09 8.18 3.32
N THR A 164 -12.17 8.30 2.54
CA THR A 164 -13.15 9.38 2.66
C THR A 164 -13.96 9.24 3.95
N ALA A 165 -14.34 8.03 4.34
CA ALA A 165 -15.02 7.77 5.60
C ALA A 165 -14.13 8.16 6.79
N VAL A 166 -12.86 7.75 6.79
CA VAL A 166 -11.86 8.18 7.78
C VAL A 166 -11.75 9.71 7.82
N SER A 167 -11.61 10.36 6.65
CA SER A 167 -11.47 11.83 6.58
C SER A 167 -12.69 12.57 7.12
N LYS A 168 -13.91 12.06 6.85
CA LYS A 168 -15.16 12.66 7.34
C LYS A 168 -15.33 12.48 8.86
N HIS A 169 -14.87 11.37 9.40
CA HIS A 169 -15.03 11.06 10.83
C HIS A 169 -13.90 11.65 11.69
N CYS A 170 -12.65 11.42 11.29
CA CYS A 170 -11.45 11.78 12.06
C CYS A 170 -10.89 13.16 11.70
N GLY A 171 -11.31 13.75 10.57
CA GLY A 171 -10.73 14.96 10.00
C GLY A 171 -9.69 14.65 8.92
N GLN A 172 -9.46 15.58 8.01
CA GLN A 172 -8.66 15.33 6.80
C GLN A 172 -7.22 14.94 7.08
N THR A 173 -6.55 15.56 8.05
CA THR A 173 -5.14 15.32 8.37
C THR A 173 -4.90 14.26 9.44
N THR A 174 -5.96 13.79 10.10
CA THR A 174 -5.87 12.85 11.22
C THR A 174 -5.71 11.42 10.73
N TYR A 175 -4.86 10.65 11.40
CA TYR A 175 -4.70 9.23 11.11
C TYR A 175 -5.87 8.40 11.63
N GLY A 176 -5.94 7.17 11.16
CA GLY A 176 -7.03 6.28 11.47
C GLY A 176 -7.31 5.31 10.34
N TYR A 177 -8.26 4.42 10.58
CA TYR A 177 -8.70 3.44 9.61
C TYR A 177 -10.19 3.22 9.74
N ASP A 178 -10.77 2.66 8.69
CA ASP A 178 -12.10 2.12 8.76
C ASP A 178 -12.05 0.62 8.50
N ARG A 179 -12.73 -0.14 9.36
CA ARG A 179 -12.75 -1.59 9.33
C ARG A 179 -14.16 -2.08 9.09
N CYS A 180 -14.28 -2.83 8.02
CA CYS A 180 -15.43 -3.64 7.73
C CYS A 180 -15.23 -5.00 8.38
N ALA A 181 -15.97 -5.35 9.44
CA ALA A 181 -15.91 -6.69 10.02
C ALA A 181 -16.79 -7.72 9.28
N ASN A 182 -17.78 -7.24 8.52
CA ASN A 182 -18.71 -8.05 7.73
C ASN A 182 -18.68 -7.58 6.26
N ASP A 183 -19.78 -7.69 5.51
CA ASP A 183 -19.90 -7.17 4.14
C ASP A 183 -20.36 -5.70 4.14
N CYS A 184 -19.48 -4.80 3.71
CA CYS A 184 -19.79 -3.41 3.39
C CYS A 184 -19.20 -3.01 2.02
N GLY A 185 -19.25 -3.95 1.06
CA GLY A 185 -18.59 -3.84 -0.25
C GLY A 185 -17.22 -4.54 -0.30
N VAL A 186 -16.73 -4.97 0.85
CA VAL A 186 -15.58 -5.87 1.06
C VAL A 186 -15.93 -6.81 2.21
N ALA A 187 -15.44 -8.04 2.17
CA ALA A 187 -15.56 -9.02 3.24
C ALA A 187 -14.36 -8.90 4.19
N SER A 188 -14.59 -8.47 5.43
CA SER A 188 -13.57 -8.42 6.49
C SER A 188 -12.24 -7.77 6.03
N ALA A 189 -12.23 -6.44 5.94
CA ALA A 189 -11.05 -5.68 5.54
C ALA A 189 -10.96 -4.35 6.31
N ALA A 190 -9.73 -3.84 6.47
CA ALA A 190 -9.48 -2.51 7.01
C ALA A 190 -8.68 -1.69 5.99
N ILE A 191 -9.01 -0.41 5.85
CA ILE A 191 -8.27 0.53 5.00
C ILE A 191 -8.10 1.82 5.79
N GLY A 192 -6.89 2.35 5.80
CA GLY A 192 -6.57 3.50 6.65
C GLY A 192 -5.27 4.17 6.28
N ARG A 193 -4.83 5.04 7.18
CA ARG A 193 -3.65 5.86 7.03
C ARG A 193 -3.01 6.11 8.38
N THR A 194 -1.69 6.16 8.40
CA THR A 194 -0.92 6.32 9.64
C THR A 194 0.43 6.99 9.37
N TRP A 195 1.13 7.35 10.44
CA TRP A 195 2.50 7.86 10.37
C TRP A 195 3.50 6.72 10.39
N TYR A 196 4.37 6.61 9.38
CA TYR A 196 5.41 5.58 9.35
C TYR A 196 4.93 4.16 9.69
N GLY A 197 3.71 3.77 9.30
CA GLY A 197 3.22 2.40 9.48
C GLY A 197 3.18 1.90 10.92
N ASN A 198 3.30 2.79 11.92
CA ASN A 198 3.37 2.45 13.35
C ASN A 198 2.16 1.63 13.84
N ASN A 199 1.02 1.75 13.15
CA ASN A 199 -0.24 1.09 13.46
C ASN A 199 -0.83 0.45 12.20
N PHE A 200 -0.34 -0.72 11.79
CA PHE A 200 -0.77 -1.41 10.56
C PHE A 200 -1.26 -2.85 10.82
N CYS A 201 -2.49 -3.14 10.38
CA CYS A 201 -3.13 -4.45 10.17
C CYS A 201 -3.19 -5.53 11.26
N THR A 202 -2.65 -5.34 12.46
CA THR A 202 -2.77 -6.34 13.54
C THR A 202 -4.18 -6.32 14.18
N SER A 203 -4.56 -7.46 14.76
CA SER A 203 -5.89 -7.67 15.36
C SER A 203 -6.08 -6.97 16.72
N THR A 204 -5.01 -6.45 17.31
CA THR A 204 -4.98 -5.74 18.59
C THR A 204 -4.76 -4.25 18.38
N PHE A 205 -5.75 -3.57 17.80
CA PHE A 205 -5.81 -2.12 17.84
C PHE A 205 -6.41 -1.68 19.19
N TYR A 206 -5.54 -1.35 20.15
CA TYR A 206 -5.86 -0.42 21.22
C TYR A 206 -4.93 0.76 21.02
N GLY A 207 -5.49 1.90 20.60
CA GLY A 207 -4.81 3.17 20.83
C GLY A 207 -4.64 3.29 22.34
N GLU A 208 -3.41 3.41 22.79
CA GLU A 208 -3.13 4.00 24.10
C GLU A 208 -2.82 5.48 23.91
#